data_AF-A0A090X119-F1
#
_entry.id   AF-A0A090X119-F1
#
_cell.length_a   1.000
_cell.length_b   1.000
_cell.length_c   1.000
_cell.angle_alpha   90.00
_cell.angle_beta   90.00
_cell.angle_gamma   90.00
#
_symmetry.space_group_name_H-M   'P 1'
#
loop_
_entity.id
_entity.type
_entity.pdbx_description
1 polymer ?
#
loop_
_entity_poly.entity_id
_entity_poly.type
_entity_poly.pdbx_seq_one_letter_code
_entity_poly.pdbx_strand_id
1 'polypeptide(L)' 'MDEYIDIVSENGDQTGKVALKSEAHKNGWFHNTIHLWLFTRQGEILLQQRSHKKAIYRYFGMYRLLAILTPANL' A
#
# COMPACT_ATOMS: atom_id res chain seq x y z
N MET A 1 -7.91 14.30 2.37
CA MET A 1 -7.90 14.69 0.96
C MET A 1 -8.13 13.43 0.16
N ASP A 2 -9.16 13.45 -0.66
CA ASP A 2 -9.53 12.32 -1.51
C ASP A 2 -8.81 12.43 -2.84
N GLU A 3 -8.49 11.30 -3.46
CA GLU A 3 -7.78 11.23 -4.74
C GLU A 3 -8.44 10.19 -5.64
N TYR A 4 -8.40 10.40 -6.95
CA TYR A 4 -8.86 9.42 -7.92
C TYR A 4 -7.83 8.31 -8.12
N ILE A 5 -8.30 7.07 -8.20
CA ILE A 5 -7.48 5.90 -8.46
C ILE A 5 -8.14 4.99 -9.50
N ASP A 6 -7.31 4.29 -10.27
CA ASP A 6 -7.78 3.28 -11.21
C ASP A 6 -8.27 2.04 -10.46
N ILE A 7 -9.41 1.52 -10.90
CA ILE A 7 -9.96 0.26 -10.42
C ILE A 7 -9.46 -0.87 -11.32
N VAL A 8 -8.98 -1.92 -10.69
CA VAL A 8 -8.53 -3.14 -11.36
C VAL A 8 -9.45 -4.32 -11.01
N SER A 9 -9.39 -5.38 -11.81
CA SER A 9 -10.00 -6.66 -11.44
C SER A 9 -9.27 -7.28 -10.24
N GLU A 10 -9.84 -8.33 -9.66
CA GLU A 10 -9.16 -9.15 -8.65
C GLU A 10 -7.83 -9.74 -9.15
N ASN A 11 -7.69 -9.94 -10.46
CA ASN A 11 -6.49 -10.45 -11.11
C ASN A 11 -5.50 -9.32 -11.48
N GLY A 12 -5.84 -8.06 -11.20
CA GLY A 12 -5.01 -6.89 -11.50
C GLY A 12 -5.19 -6.31 -12.90
N ASP A 13 -6.15 -6.80 -13.69
CA ASP A 13 -6.41 -6.27 -15.03
C ASP A 13 -7.07 -4.89 -14.98
N GLN A 14 -6.73 -4.03 -15.95
CA GLN A 14 -7.33 -2.70 -16.06
C GLN A 14 -8.83 -2.80 -16.38
N THR A 15 -9.67 -2.09 -15.63
CA THR A 15 -11.11 -2.03 -15.90
C THR A 15 -11.54 -0.81 -16.71
N GLY A 16 -10.64 0.17 -16.88
CA GLY A 16 -10.93 1.48 -17.46
C GLY A 16 -11.78 2.39 -16.57
N LYS A 17 -12.12 1.96 -15.35
CA LYS A 17 -12.89 2.73 -14.37
C LYS A 17 -11.95 3.43 -13.39
N VAL A 18 -12.35 4.62 -13.00
CA VAL A 18 -11.69 5.45 -11.99
C VAL A 18 -12.69 5.71 -10.87
N ALA A 19 -12.24 5.67 -9.62
CA ALA A 19 -13.06 5.99 -8.46
C ALA A 19 -12.29 6.84 -7.46
N LEU A 20 -13.00 7.50 -6.54
CA LEU A 20 -12.35 8.10 -5.39
C LEU A 20 -11.77 7.00 -4.51
N LYS A 21 -10.59 7.25 -3.94
CA LYS A 21 -9.94 6.33 -3.02
C LYS A 21 -10.79 6.01 -1.81
N SER A 22 -11.51 7.00 -1.28
CA SER A 22 -12.44 6.77 -0.17
C SER A 22 -13.55 5.78 -0.55
N GLU A 23 -14.09 5.87 -1.77
CA GLU A 23 -15.11 4.96 -2.30
C GLU A 23 -14.54 3.57 -2.55
N ALA A 24 -13.37 3.48 -3.17
CA ALA A 24 -12.69 2.21 -3.41
C ALA A 24 -12.40 1.47 -2.09
N HIS A 25 -11.93 2.18 -1.07
CA HIS A 25 -11.68 1.60 0.26
C HIS A 25 -12.96 1.24 1.01
N LYS A 26 -14.03 2.03 0.84
CA LYS A 26 -15.35 1.75 1.44
C LYS A 26 -16.01 0.51 0.81
N ASN A 27 -15.92 0.36 -0.50
CA ASN A 27 -16.57 -0.72 -1.25
C ASN A 27 -15.67 -1.95 -1.46
N GLY A 28 -14.41 -1.90 -1.03
CA GLY A 28 -13.45 -3.00 -1.20
C GLY A 28 -13.02 -3.22 -2.64
N TRP A 29 -13.03 -2.18 -3.48
CA TRP A 29 -12.61 -2.29 -4.88
C TRP A 29 -11.09 -2.41 -5.00
N PHE A 30 -10.65 -3.35 -5.83
CA PHE A 30 -9.24 -3.56 -6.12
C PHE A 30 -8.65 -2.35 -6.85
N HIS A 31 -7.48 -1.92 -6.41
CA HIS A 31 -6.71 -0.82 -6.99
C HIS A 31 -5.23 -1.10 -6.80
N ASN A 32 -4.41 -0.64 -7.74
CA ASN A 32 -2.96 -0.87 -7.69
C ASN A 32 -2.32 -0.13 -6.50
N THR A 33 -1.30 -0.76 -5.91
CA THR A 33 -0.50 -0.17 -4.82
C THR A 33 0.98 -0.39 -5.11
N ILE A 34 1.80 0.60 -4.79
CA ILE A 34 3.26 0.51 -4.91
C ILE A 34 3.89 0.43 -3.51
N HIS A 35 4.92 -0.40 -3.41
CA HIS A 35 5.80 -0.50 -2.25
C HIS A 35 7.22 -0.12 -2.66
N LEU A 36 7.71 1.01 -2.16
CA LEU A 36 9.06 1.49 -2.43
C LEU A 36 9.98 1.17 -1.25
N TRP A 37 11.15 0.62 -1.55
CA TRP A 37 12.20 0.31 -0.59
C TRP A 37 13.42 1.16 -0.91
N LEU A 38 13.94 1.88 0.07
CA LEU A 38 15.09 2.77 -0.08
C LEU A 38 16.21 2.28 0.82
N PHE A 39 17.40 2.15 0.24
CA PHE A 39 18.60 1.65 0.91
C PHE A 39 19.73 2.68 0.85
N THR A 40 20.51 2.78 1.93
CA THR A 40 21.78 3.51 1.91
C THR A 40 22.86 2.70 1.21
N ARG A 41 23.99 3.33 0.84
CA ARG A 41 25.15 2.59 0.29
C ARG A 41 25.75 1.59 1.28
N GLN A 42 25.42 1.73 2.56
CA GLN A 42 25.83 0.89 3.67
C GLN A 42 24.84 -0.26 3.95
N GLY A 43 23.75 -0.35 3.19
CA GLY A 43 22.77 -1.45 3.30
C GLY A 43 21.66 -1.22 4.33
N GLU A 44 21.52 -0.01 4.86
CA GLU A 44 20.46 0.31 5.83
C GLU A 44 19.14 0.61 5.12
N ILE A 45 18.01 0.23 5.73
CA ILE A 45 16.67 0.43 5.16
C ILE A 45 16.01 1.67 5.77
N LEU A 46 15.48 2.55 4.92
CA LEU A 46 14.66 3.66 5.39
C LEU A 46 13.25 3.17 5.79
N LEU A 47 12.94 3.25 7.08
CA LEU A 47 11.61 2.95 7.61
C LEU A 47 10.78 4.21 7.79
N GLN A 48 9.57 4.24 7.23
CA GLN A 48 8.62 5.32 7.45
C GLN A 48 7.75 5.02 8.67
N GLN A 49 7.82 5.89 9.69
CA GLN A 49 6.83 5.96 10.75
C GLN A 49 5.62 6.77 10.27
N ARG A 50 4.44 6.16 10.29
CA ARG A 50 3.21 6.83 9.84
C ARG A 50 2.65 7.76 10.90
N SER A 51 2.05 8.87 10.46
CA SER A 51 1.33 9.80 11.35
C SER A 51 0.10 9.14 11.97
N HIS A 52 -0.18 9.48 13.23
CA HIS A 52 -1.37 9.07 13.99
C HIS A 52 -2.70 9.52 13.34
N LYS A 53 -2.67 10.51 12.43
CA LYS A 53 -3.88 11.06 11.79
C LYS A 53 -4.39 10.23 10.60
N LYS A 54 -3.66 9.19 10.16
CA LYS A 54 -4.10 8.35 9.03
C LYS A 54 -5.17 7.35 9.50
N ALA A 55 -6.28 7.28 8.76
CA ALA A 55 -7.45 6.49 9.15
C ALA A 55 -7.24 4.97 8.98
N ILE A 56 -6.47 4.56 7.97
CA ILE A 56 -6.29 3.15 7.59
C ILE A 56 -4.94 2.66 8.14
N TYR A 57 -4.98 1.52 8.86
CA TYR A 57 -3.90 0.92 9.66
C TYR A 57 -3.43 1.78 10.84
N ARG A 58 -4.28 1.87 11.87
CA ARG A 58 -4.00 2.61 13.10
C ARG A 58 -3.58 1.65 14.23
N TYR A 59 -2.33 1.19 14.20
CA TYR A 59 -1.66 0.67 15.40
C TYR A 59 -0.50 1.60 15.73
N PHE A 60 -0.47 2.07 16.97
CA PHE A 60 0.56 2.96 17.50
C PHE A 60 1.91 2.22 17.43
N GLY A 61 2.93 2.82 16.79
CA GLY A 61 4.26 2.22 16.66
C GLY A 61 4.52 1.35 15.41
N MET A 62 3.61 1.33 14.42
CA MET A 62 3.82 0.55 13.20
C MET A 62 4.79 1.25 12.22
N TYR A 63 6.03 0.77 12.13
CA TYR A 63 6.88 0.97 10.95
C TYR A 63 6.33 0.08 9.83
N ARG A 64 6.01 0.64 8.66
CA ARG A 64 5.52 -0.17 7.53
C ARG A 64 6.70 -0.90 6.89
N LEU A 65 7.06 -2.05 7.45
CA LEU A 65 7.74 -3.12 6.73
C LEU A 65 6.61 -3.99 6.13
N LEU A 66 6.40 -3.97 4.81
CA LEU A 66 5.58 -5.03 4.22
C LEU A 66 6.49 -6.26 4.15
N ALA A 67 6.48 -7.06 5.21
CA ALA A 67 7.22 -8.32 5.23
C ALA A 67 6.74 -9.18 4.05
N ILE A 68 7.63 -9.43 3.10
CA ILE A 68 7.51 -10.60 2.24
C ILE A 68 7.73 -11.77 3.20
N LEU A 69 6.67 -12.55 3.45
CA LEU A 69 6.88 -13.95 3.82
C LEU A 69 7.58 -14.57 2.62
N THR A 70 8.90 -14.63 2.66
CA THR A 70 9.64 -15.49 1.73
C THR A 70 9.13 -16.91 1.98
N PRO A 71 8.65 -17.64 0.96
CA PRO A 71 8.65 -19.08 1.08
C PRO A 71 10.12 -19.46 1.27
N ALA A 72 10.41 -20.09 2.40
CA ALA A 72 11.65 -20.80 2.58
C ALA A 72 11.84 -21.74 1.38
N ASN A 73 13.01 -21.66 0.75
CA ASN A 73 13.53 -22.56 -0.27
C ASN A 73 12.81 -22.58 -1.63
N LEU A 74 13.48 -22.02 -2.64
CA LEU A 74 13.76 -22.66 -3.93
C LEU A 74 15.08 -22.08 -4.47
#